data_AF-A0A4R6W7E3-F1
#
_entry.id   AF-A0A4R6W7E3-F1
#
_cell.length_a   1.000
_cell.length_b   1.000
_cell.length_c   1.000
_cell.angle_alpha   90.00
_cell.angle_beta   90.00
_cell.angle_gamma   90.00
#
_symmetry.space_group_name_H-M   'P 1'
#
loop_
_entity.id
_entity.type
_entity.pdbx_description
1 polymer ?
#
loop_
_entity_poly.entity_id
_entity_poly.type
_entity_poly.pdbx_seq_one_letter_code
_entity_poly.pdbx_strand_id
1 'polypeptide(L)'
;MKNFILLFALLCTAVASRADQLQALTQRQAEAAVAYLKKEPILILWCSCCDDDLPQKVTVNEVFYKKDDEGKYYSVILKGRDESGREVEEYLDLAYVFVKKGKKAKCLGKVLKFECDPCTTPFDWSIQYEG
;
A
#
# COMPACT_ATOMS: atom_id res chain seq x y z
N MET A 1 24.66 -18.10 35.26
CA MET A 1 24.48 -16.93 34.35
C MET A 1 24.80 -17.28 32.89
N LYS A 2 24.31 -18.40 32.35
CA LYS A 2 24.56 -18.83 30.96
C LYS A 2 23.30 -18.84 30.09
N ASN A 3 22.12 -18.75 30.72
CA ASN A 3 20.82 -18.83 30.05
C ASN A 3 20.19 -17.46 29.74
N PHE A 4 20.78 -16.36 30.23
CA PHE A 4 20.29 -15.00 29.92
C PHE A 4 20.79 -14.47 28.57
N ILE A 5 21.88 -15.03 28.03
CA ILE A 5 22.45 -14.61 26.75
C ILE A 5 21.54 -15.05 25.58
N LEU A 6 20.85 -16.19 25.73
CA LEU A 6 19.92 -16.71 24.73
C LEU A 6 18.63 -15.88 24.61
N LEU A 7 18.18 -15.26 25.70
CA LEU A 7 17.00 -14.41 25.71
C LEU A 7 17.25 -13.05 25.03
N PHE A 8 18.47 -12.52 25.17
CA PHE A 8 18.83 -11.24 24.54
C PHE A 8 19.06 -11.37 23.03
N ALA A 9 19.52 -12.53 22.55
CA ALA A 9 19.71 -12.80 21.12
C ALA A 9 18.37 -12.93 20.35
N LEU A 10 17.30 -13.36 21.02
CA LEU A 10 15.97 -13.53 20.39
C LEU A 10 15.22 -12.20 20.18
N LEU A 11 15.55 -11.15 20.94
CA LEU A 11 14.89 -9.84 20.85
C LEU A 11 15.37 -8.99 19.64
N CYS A 12 16.52 -9.33 19.05
CA CYS A 12 17.11 -8.53 17.97
C CYS A 12 16.62 -8.90 16.56
N THR A 13 15.78 -9.93 16.40
CA THR A 13 15.25 -10.34 15.08
C THR A 13 13.87 -9.75 14.75
N ALA A 14 13.32 -8.87 15.59
CA ALA A 14 11.97 -8.32 15.44
C ALA A 14 11.90 -7.02 14.62
N VAL A 15 13.01 -6.54 14.07
CA VAL A 15 13.06 -5.28 13.33
C VAL A 15 12.99 -5.53 11.82
N ALA A 16 12.03 -4.86 11.18
CA ALA A 16 11.80 -4.74 9.73
C ALA A 16 10.98 -5.83 9.00
N SER A 17 9.90 -6.36 9.59
CA SER A 17 8.83 -6.90 8.75
C SER A 17 7.99 -5.75 8.19
N ARG A 18 8.04 -5.52 6.87
CA ARG A 18 7.02 -4.72 6.17
C ARG A 18 5.68 -5.38 6.43
N ALA A 19 4.79 -4.72 7.15
CA ALA A 19 3.46 -5.26 7.36
C ALA A 19 2.66 -5.01 6.07
N ASP A 20 2.57 -6.02 5.21
CA ASP A 20 1.70 -6.04 4.03
C ASP A 20 0.23 -6.22 4.47
N GLN A 21 -0.30 -5.22 5.17
CA GLN A 21 -1.55 -5.31 5.93
C GLN A 21 -2.75 -5.62 5.04
N LEU A 22 -2.76 -5.10 3.81
CA LEU A 22 -3.83 -5.28 2.84
C LEU A 22 -3.30 -5.62 1.44
N GLN A 23 -2.22 -6.40 1.33
CA GLN A 23 -1.75 -6.94 0.05
C GLN A 23 -2.43 -8.28 -0.31
N ALA A 24 -2.74 -9.10 0.71
CA ALA A 24 -3.50 -10.33 0.59
C ALA A 24 -4.96 -10.08 0.99
N LEU A 25 -5.86 -10.08 0.01
CA LEU A 25 -7.25 -9.66 0.16
C LEU A 25 -8.22 -10.83 0.00
N THR A 26 -9.39 -10.70 0.60
CA THR A 26 -10.56 -11.47 0.16
C THR A 26 -11.00 -11.02 -1.23
N GLN A 27 -11.69 -11.89 -1.97
CA GLN A 27 -12.23 -11.54 -3.29
C GLN A 27 -13.06 -10.26 -3.26
N ARG A 28 -13.96 -10.11 -2.27
CA ARG A 28 -14.83 -8.93 -2.15
C ARG A 28 -14.03 -7.64 -1.92
N GLN A 29 -12.96 -7.71 -1.14
CA GLN A 29 -12.08 -6.55 -0.93
C GLN A 29 -11.36 -6.18 -2.22
N ALA A 30 -10.82 -7.16 -2.96
CA ALA A 30 -10.16 -6.94 -4.24
C ALA A 30 -11.12 -6.35 -5.29
N GLU A 31 -12.34 -6.89 -5.41
CA GLU A 31 -13.38 -6.37 -6.30
C GLU A 31 -13.73 -4.92 -5.97
N ALA A 32 -13.97 -4.60 -4.70
CA ALA A 32 -14.28 -3.25 -4.26
C ALA A 32 -13.12 -2.27 -4.52
N ALA A 33 -11.88 -2.70 -4.27
CA ALA A 33 -10.69 -1.90 -4.53
C ALA A 33 -10.50 -1.62 -6.02
N VAL A 34 -10.61 -2.63 -6.89
CA VAL A 34 -10.52 -2.46 -8.35
C VAL A 34 -11.64 -1.55 -8.87
N ALA A 35 -12.88 -1.78 -8.45
CA ALA A 35 -14.02 -0.95 -8.88
C ALA A 35 -13.89 0.52 -8.46
N TYR A 36 -13.23 0.77 -7.32
CA TYR A 36 -12.91 2.10 -6.84
C TYR A 36 -11.78 2.73 -7.67
N LEU A 37 -10.63 2.04 -7.76
CA LEU A 37 -9.41 2.54 -8.38
C LEU A 37 -9.53 2.79 -9.89
N LYS A 38 -10.38 2.05 -10.60
CA LYS A 38 -10.68 2.30 -12.03
C LYS A 38 -11.26 3.70 -12.31
N LYS A 39 -11.73 4.42 -11.29
CA LYS A 39 -12.30 5.77 -11.41
C LYS A 39 -11.31 6.85 -11.02
N GLU A 40 -10.17 6.47 -10.43
CA GLU A 40 -9.15 7.41 -9.98
C GLU A 40 -8.10 7.58 -11.07
N PRO A 41 -7.84 8.80 -11.57
CA PRO A 41 -6.86 9.01 -12.62
C PRO A 41 -5.42 8.93 -12.10
N ILE A 42 -5.21 9.23 -10.81
CA ILE A 42 -3.91 9.29 -10.15
C ILE A 42 -4.09 8.81 -8.71
N LEU A 43 -3.11 8.09 -8.21
CA LEU A 43 -2.99 7.73 -6.79
C LEU A 43 -1.56 8.00 -6.28
N ILE A 44 -1.38 7.94 -4.96
CA ILE A 44 -0.07 7.97 -4.32
C ILE A 44 0.20 6.60 -3.71
N LEU A 45 1.37 6.03 -4.00
CA LEU A 45 1.91 4.84 -3.33
C LEU A 45 2.92 5.31 -2.29
N TRP A 46 2.72 4.90 -1.02
CA TRP A 46 3.62 5.27 0.06
C TRP A 46 3.48 4.40 1.31
N CYS A 47 4.53 3.67 1.67
CA CYS A 47 4.69 3.08 2.98
C CYS A 47 5.27 4.11 3.95
N SER A 48 4.40 4.89 4.60
CA SER A 48 4.79 5.97 5.53
C SER A 48 5.60 5.56 6.78
N CYS A 49 5.74 4.27 7.05
CA CYS A 49 6.56 3.73 8.14
C CYS A 49 7.71 2.85 7.65
N CYS A 50 7.92 2.77 6.34
CA CYS A 50 9.08 2.10 5.78
C CYS A 50 10.26 3.08 5.73
N ASP A 51 11.44 2.62 6.14
CA ASP A 51 12.66 3.39 6.01
C ASP A 51 12.91 3.74 4.54
N ASP A 52 13.30 4.99 4.29
CA ASP A 52 13.66 5.56 2.99
C ASP A 52 12.58 5.48 1.89
N ASP A 53 11.31 5.24 2.23
CA ASP A 53 10.22 5.24 1.26
C ASP A 53 9.61 6.64 1.07
N LEU A 54 9.68 7.13 -0.16
CA LEU A 54 9.12 8.42 -0.56
C LEU A 54 7.78 8.23 -1.27
N PRO A 55 6.80 9.13 -1.08
CA PRO A 55 5.53 9.03 -1.76
C PRO A 55 5.68 9.21 -3.27
N GLN A 56 5.09 8.29 -4.04
CA GLN A 56 5.15 8.33 -5.50
C GLN A 56 3.76 8.51 -6.10
N LYS A 57 3.58 9.52 -6.97
CA LYS A 57 2.34 9.64 -7.74
C LYS A 57 2.39 8.72 -8.95
N VAL A 58 1.33 7.96 -9.14
CA VAL A 58 1.18 7.05 -10.29
C VAL A 58 -0.12 7.36 -11.00
N THR A 59 -0.01 7.60 -12.31
CA THR A 59 -1.17 7.69 -13.21
C THR A 59 -1.74 6.30 -13.41
N VAL A 60 -3.05 6.16 -13.27
CA VAL A 60 -3.73 4.87 -13.38
C VAL A 60 -4.10 4.60 -14.84
N ASN A 61 -3.51 3.56 -15.44
CA ASN A 61 -3.84 3.11 -16.79
C ASN A 61 -4.73 1.87 -16.76
N GLU A 62 -4.41 0.89 -15.92
CA GLU A 62 -5.18 -0.34 -15.77
C GLU A 62 -5.15 -0.80 -14.31
N VAL A 63 -6.27 -1.33 -13.81
CA VAL A 63 -6.34 -1.95 -12.49
C VAL A 63 -7.15 -3.24 -12.58
N PHE A 64 -6.61 -4.32 -12.05
CA PHE A 64 -7.24 -5.62 -12.00
C PHE A 64 -6.83 -6.36 -10.72
N TYR A 65 -7.39 -7.54 -10.48
CA TYR A 65 -6.94 -8.40 -9.40
C TYR A 65 -6.58 -9.79 -9.94
N LYS A 66 -5.65 -10.46 -9.27
CA LYS A 66 -5.29 -11.85 -9.52
C LYS A 66 -5.50 -12.66 -8.25
N LYS A 67 -5.86 -13.92 -8.42
CA LYS A 67 -5.88 -14.91 -7.36
C LYS A 67 -4.46 -15.43 -7.13
N ASP A 68 -4.09 -15.76 -5.89
CA ASP A 68 -2.86 -16.48 -5.61
C ASP A 68 -2.91 -17.93 -6.14
N ASP A 69 -1.75 -18.60 -6.16
CA ASP A 69 -1.59 -19.95 -6.71
C ASP A 69 -2.43 -21.00 -5.95
N GLU A 70 -2.63 -20.79 -4.65
CA GLU A 70 -3.46 -21.65 -3.79
C GLU A 70 -4.96 -21.36 -3.90
N GLY A 71 -5.33 -20.25 -4.52
CA GLY A 71 -6.70 -19.82 -4.64
C GLY A 71 -7.34 -19.33 -3.33
N LYS A 72 -6.55 -18.86 -2.38
CA LYS A 72 -7.00 -18.42 -1.06
C LYS A 72 -7.15 -16.90 -0.97
N TYR A 73 -6.20 -16.16 -1.55
CA TYR A 73 -6.17 -14.70 -1.51
C TYR A 73 -6.17 -14.08 -2.90
N TYR A 74 -6.41 -12.78 -2.91
CA TYR A 74 -6.39 -11.95 -4.10
C TYR A 74 -5.45 -10.78 -3.88
N SER A 75 -4.74 -10.39 -4.93
CA SER A 75 -3.92 -9.18 -4.97
C SER A 75 -4.48 -8.22 -6.00
N VAL A 76 -4.48 -6.93 -5.69
CA VAL A 76 -4.82 -5.87 -6.64
C VAL A 76 -3.54 -5.43 -7.34
N ILE A 77 -3.56 -5.38 -8.66
CA ILE A 77 -2.44 -4.95 -9.48
C ILE A 77 -2.83 -3.67 -10.22
N LEU A 78 -1.95 -2.68 -10.15
CA LEU A 78 -2.00 -1.45 -10.92
C LEU A 78 -0.98 -1.52 -12.05
N LYS A 79 -1.38 -1.14 -13.25
CA LYS A 79 -0.45 -0.70 -14.30
C LYS A 79 -0.65 0.78 -14.56
N GLY A 80 0.46 1.50 -14.67
CA GLY A 80 0.41 2.95 -14.68
C GLY A 80 1.67 3.60 -15.25
N ARG A 81 1.78 4.91 -15.02
CA ARG A 81 3.01 5.67 -15.25
C ARG A 81 3.40 6.45 -14.01
N ASP A 82 4.68 6.40 -13.64
CA ASP A 82 5.24 7.23 -12.59
C ASP A 82 5.38 8.70 -13.05
N GLU A 83 5.87 9.58 -12.15
CA GLU A 83 6.03 11.01 -12.44
C GLU A 83 7.09 11.30 -13.53
N SER A 84 7.99 10.36 -13.81
CA SER A 84 8.95 10.44 -14.92
C SER A 84 8.40 9.93 -16.25
N GLY A 85 7.16 9.41 -16.25
CA GLY A 85 6.49 8.84 -17.41
C GLY A 85 6.84 7.37 -17.71
N ARG A 86 7.65 6.72 -16.87
CA ARG A 86 8.01 5.30 -17.01
C ARG A 86 6.80 4.43 -16.66
N GLU A 87 6.64 3.33 -17.39
CA GLU A 87 5.60 2.35 -17.08
C GLU A 87 5.96 1.59 -15.80
N VAL A 88 4.94 1.40 -14.95
CA VAL A 88 5.07 0.66 -13.70
C VAL A 88 3.95 -0.38 -13.59
N GLU A 89 4.25 -1.52 -12.99
CA GLU A 89 3.28 -2.56 -12.60
C GLU A 89 3.49 -2.86 -11.12
N GLU A 90 2.49 -2.58 -10.30
CA GLU A 90 2.58 -2.60 -8.83
C GLU A 90 1.52 -3.49 -8.20
N TYR A 91 1.95 -4.36 -7.28
CA TYR A 91 1.06 -5.12 -6.42
C TYR A 91 0.71 -4.27 -5.20
N LEU A 92 -0.55 -3.86 -5.11
CA LEU A 92 -0.97 -2.86 -4.15
C LEU A 92 -1.20 -3.46 -2.76
N ASP A 93 -0.57 -2.88 -1.74
CA ASP A 93 -1.07 -2.92 -0.37
C ASP A 93 -2.03 -1.74 -0.18
N LEU A 94 -3.32 -2.02 0.04
CA LEU A 94 -4.33 -0.96 0.17
C LEU A 94 -4.14 -0.08 1.42
N ALA A 95 -3.31 -0.49 2.38
CA ALA A 95 -2.90 0.35 3.51
C ALA A 95 -1.94 1.48 3.07
N TYR A 96 -1.20 1.28 1.98
CA TYR A 96 -0.19 2.21 1.44
C TYR A 96 -0.60 2.89 0.13
N VAL A 97 -1.84 2.67 -0.30
CA VAL A 97 -2.45 3.40 -1.43
C VAL A 97 -3.23 4.59 -0.90
N PHE A 98 -2.94 5.78 -1.40
CA PHE A 98 -3.66 7.01 -1.04
C PHE A 98 -4.36 7.62 -2.24
N VAL A 99 -5.63 7.97 -2.05
CA VAL A 99 -6.50 8.55 -3.09
C VAL A 99 -6.96 9.95 -2.70
N LYS A 100 -7.28 10.76 -3.70
CA LYS A 100 -7.70 12.14 -3.48
C LYS A 100 -9.12 12.21 -2.91
N LYS A 101 -9.28 12.84 -1.75
CA LYS A 101 -10.57 13.18 -1.15
C LYS A 101 -10.60 14.65 -0.77
N GLY A 102 -11.17 15.47 -1.67
CA GLY A 102 -11.12 16.92 -1.56
C GLY A 102 -9.69 17.43 -1.72
N LYS A 103 -9.17 18.12 -0.70
CA LYS A 103 -7.77 18.62 -0.67
C LYS A 103 -6.77 17.64 -0.04
N LYS A 104 -7.24 16.51 0.49
CA LYS A 104 -6.40 15.55 1.23
C LYS A 104 -6.20 14.25 0.46
N ALA A 105 -5.05 13.63 0.65
CA ALA A 105 -4.79 12.24 0.35
C ALA A 105 -5.29 11.38 1.52
N LYS A 106 -6.05 10.31 1.22
CA LYS A 106 -6.57 9.38 2.24
C LYS A 106 -6.23 7.94 1.87
N CYS A 107 -5.81 7.15 2.86
CA CYS A 107 -5.57 5.72 2.71
C CYS A 107 -6.82 5.02 2.14
N LEU A 108 -6.62 4.23 1.08
CA LEU A 108 -7.69 3.55 0.36
C LEU A 108 -8.37 2.49 1.23
N GLY A 109 -7.60 1.69 1.98
CA GLY A 109 -8.15 0.72 2.92
C GLY A 109 -9.16 1.37 3.88
N LYS A 110 -8.82 2.53 4.45
CA LYS A 110 -9.73 3.30 5.31
C LYS A 110 -10.93 3.88 4.56
N VAL A 111 -10.75 4.36 3.33
CA VAL A 111 -11.86 4.85 2.48
C VAL A 111 -12.86 3.73 2.19
N LEU A 112 -12.38 2.51 1.97
CA LEU A 112 -13.20 1.32 1.74
C LEU A 112 -13.68 0.65 3.04
N LYS A 113 -13.33 1.21 4.20
CA LYS A 113 -13.68 0.71 5.54
C LYS A 113 -13.12 -0.70 5.83
N PHE A 114 -11.96 -1.02 5.28
CA PHE A 114 -11.21 -2.22 5.64
C PHE A 114 -10.43 -1.99 6.93
N GLU A 115 -10.18 -3.07 7.67
CA GLU A 115 -9.29 -3.04 8.82
C GLU A 115 -7.84 -2.92 8.32
N CYS A 116 -7.20 -1.81 8.67
CA CYS A 116 -5.78 -1.55 8.46
C CYS A 116 -5.32 -0.45 9.41
N ASP A 117 -4.02 -0.23 9.51
CA ASP A 117 -3.44 0.88 10.24
C ASP A 117 -2.39 1.56 9.35
N PRO A 118 -2.80 2.47 8.45
CA PRO A 118 -1.85 3.24 7.68
C PRO A 118 -1.02 4.04 8.68
N CYS A 119 0.29 3.87 8.69
CA CYS A 119 1.21 4.53 9.61
C CYS A 119 1.30 6.07 9.44
N THR A 120 0.28 6.69 8.86
CA THR A 120 0.14 8.12 8.65
C THR A 120 -1.32 8.54 8.65
N THR A 121 -1.57 9.77 9.08
CA THR A 121 -2.88 10.42 8.97
C THR A 121 -3.08 11.02 7.58
N PRO A 122 -4.32 11.35 7.16
CA PRO A 122 -4.56 12.07 5.91
C PRO A 122 -3.70 13.33 5.76
N PHE A 123 -3.02 13.48 4.63
CA PHE A 123 -2.09 14.59 4.34
C PHE A 123 -2.56 15.42 3.14
N ASP A 124 -1.94 16.57 2.88
CA ASP A 124 -2.33 17.44 1.76
C ASP A 124 -1.96 16.82 0.40
N TRP A 125 -2.94 16.71 -0.50
CA TRP A 125 -2.76 16.13 -1.83
C TRP A 125 -1.81 16.95 -2.72
N SER A 126 -1.71 18.25 -2.46
CA SER A 126 -0.89 19.17 -3.24
C SER A 126 0.59 19.14 -2.91
N ILE A 127 1.01 18.43 -1.84
CA ILE A 127 2.42 18.31 -1.52
C ILE A 127 3.12 17.62 -2.69
N GLN A 128 4.17 18.29 -3.16
CA GLN A 128 5.15 17.70 -4.07
C GLN A 128 6.26 17.17 -3.18
N TYR A 129 6.63 15.92 -3.38
CA TYR A 129 7.74 15.30 -2.65
C TYR A 129 8.96 15.40 -3.56
N GLU A 130 9.94 16.22 -3.16
CA GLU A 130 11.22 16.28 -3.85
C GLU A 130 11.97 14.98 -3.53
N GLY A 131 12.26 14.20 -4.57
CA GLY A 131 13.00 12.94 -4.50
C GLY A 131 14.50 13.14 -4.37
#